data_AF-A0A941Z0Y1-F1
#
_entry.id   AF-A0A941Z0Y1-F1
#
_cell.length_a   1.000
_cell.length_b   1.000
_cell.length_c   1.000
_cell.angle_alpha   90.00
_cell.angle_beta   90.00
_cell.angle_gamma   90.00
#
_symmetry.space_group_name_H-M   'P 1'
#
loop_
_entity.id
_entity.type
_entity.pdbx_description
1 polymer ?
#
loop_
_entity_poly.entity_id
_entity_poly.type
_entity_poly.pdbx_seq_one_letter_code
_entity_poly.pdbx_strand_id
1 'polypeptide(L)'
;MVLVLGAVMLPAALAAGVAAGGWNFSWQALAPKPEKLDPFAGIGRLVSGRQVGEALKACTLALIVGVVGALFLRARLDDFAATLGLPLPLALGR
;
A
#
# COMPACT_ATOMS: atom_id res chain seq x y z
N MET A 1 8.67 -20.70 -5.97
CA MET A 1 8.54 -19.59 -4.98
C MET A 1 7.31 -18.73 -5.22
N VAL A 2 7.09 -18.21 -6.44
CA VAL A 2 5.89 -17.39 -6.76
C VAL A 2 4.55 -18.09 -6.47
N LEU A 3 4.48 -19.41 -6.72
CA LEU A 3 3.26 -20.19 -6.51
C LEU A 3 2.90 -20.32 -5.02
N VAL A 4 3.91 -20.43 -4.15
CA VAL A 4 3.73 -20.49 -2.68
C VAL A 4 3.34 -19.12 -2.13
N LEU A 5 3.97 -18.06 -2.63
CA LEU A 5 3.63 -16.69 -2.25
C LEU A 5 2.18 -16.36 -2.63
N GLY A 6 1.76 -16.70 -3.86
CA GLY A 6 0.39 -16.52 -4.31
C GLY A 6 -0.63 -17.33 -3.50
N ALA A 7 -0.29 -18.58 -3.15
CA ALA A 7 -1.16 -19.44 -2.35
C ALA A 7 -1.40 -18.90 -0.92
N VAL A 8 -0.45 -18.17 -0.34
CA VAL A 8 -0.59 -17.55 1.00
C VAL A 8 -1.24 -16.17 0.91
N MET A 9 -0.87 -15.37 -0.09
CA MET A 9 -1.42 -14.03 -0.29
C MET A 9 -2.91 -14.05 -0.64
N LEU A 10 -3.37 -15.05 -1.39
CA LEU A 10 -4.78 -15.17 -1.79
C LEU A 10 -5.75 -15.25 -0.59
N PRO A 11 -5.60 -16.20 0.36
CA PRO A 11 -6.46 -16.25 1.54
C PRO A 11 -6.24 -15.04 2.46
N ALA A 12 -5.02 -14.50 2.56
CA ALA A 12 -4.76 -13.29 3.34
C ALA A 12 -5.50 -12.06 2.81
N ALA A 13 -5.50 -11.86 1.49
CA ALA A 13 -6.22 -10.77 0.83
C ALA A 13 -7.74 -10.94 0.97
N LEU A 14 -8.26 -12.16 0.83
CA LEU A 14 -9.68 -12.46 1.06
C LEU A 14 -10.07 -12.19 2.51
N ALA A 15 -9.30 -12.68 3.48
CA ALA A 15 -9.53 -12.45 4.90
C ALA A 15 -9.49 -10.96 5.25
N ALA A 16 -8.52 -10.20 4.71
CA ALA A 16 -8.42 -8.76 4.91
C ALA A 16 -9.63 -8.01 4.34
N GLY A 17 -10.09 -8.36 3.14
CA GLY A 17 -11.29 -7.77 2.53
C GLY A 17 -12.55 -8.03 3.35
N VAL A 18 -12.73 -9.27 3.82
CA VAL A 18 -13.86 -9.64 4.69
C VAL A 18 -13.78 -8.95 6.04
N ALA A 19 -12.59 -8.80 6.63
CA ALA A 19 -12.41 -8.09 7.89
C ALA A 19 -12.69 -6.58 7.76
N ALA A 20 -12.35 -5.97 6.62
CA ALA A 20 -12.52 -4.53 6.39
C ALA A 20 -13.97 -4.13 6.06
N GLY A 21 -14.77 -5.02 5.45
CA GLY A 21 -16.10 -4.66 4.93
C GLY A 21 -17.18 -5.74 5.01
N GLY A 22 -16.89 -6.91 5.58
CA GLY A 22 -17.79 -8.06 5.60
C GLY A 22 -17.97 -8.71 4.23
N TRP A 23 -18.77 -9.78 4.18
CA TRP A 23 -19.12 -10.46 2.93
C TRP A 23 -20.46 -9.92 2.40
N ASN A 24 -20.41 -8.90 1.53
CA ASN A 24 -21.61 -8.22 1.03
C ASN A 24 -21.92 -8.60 -0.44
N PHE A 25 -22.77 -9.60 -0.65
CA PHE A 25 -23.31 -9.94 -1.97
C PHE A 25 -24.55 -9.09 -2.27
N SER A 26 -24.42 -8.13 -3.19
CA SER A 26 -25.54 -7.28 -3.63
C SER A 26 -25.60 -7.13 -5.15
N TRP A 27 -26.73 -7.50 -5.74
CA TRP A 27 -27.03 -7.31 -7.16
C TRP A 27 -27.25 -5.83 -7.53
N GLN A 28 -27.56 -4.97 -6.55
CA GLN A 28 -27.67 -3.51 -6.75
C GLN A 28 -26.29 -2.82 -6.84
N ALA A 29 -25.22 -3.47 -6.38
CA ALA A 29 -23.86 -2.99 -6.62
C ALA A 29 -23.43 -3.18 -8.08
N LEU A 30 -24.00 -4.18 -8.77
CA LEU A 30 -23.77 -4.47 -10.18
C LEU A 30 -24.56 -3.56 -11.13
N ALA A 31 -25.61 -2.89 -10.65
CA ALA A 31 -26.39 -1.97 -11.47
C ALA A 31 -25.56 -0.73 -11.83
N PRO A 32 -25.51 -0.30 -13.10
CA PRO A 32 -24.82 0.93 -13.48
C PRO A 32 -25.54 2.13 -12.85
N LYS A 33 -24.84 2.87 -11.99
CA LYS A 33 -25.36 4.05 -11.31
C LYS A 33 -24.90 5.31 -12.06
N PRO A 34 -25.77 6.00 -12.82
CA PRO A 34 -25.39 7.18 -13.61
C PRO A 34 -24.88 8.34 -12.75
N GLU A 35 -25.30 8.45 -11.49
CA GLU A 35 -24.76 9.42 -10.51
C GLU A 35 -23.27 9.21 -10.15
N LYS A 36 -22.70 8.04 -10.48
CA LYS A 36 -21.26 7.79 -10.36
C LYS A 36 -20.49 8.20 -11.62
N LEU A 37 -21.17 8.42 -12.74
CA LEU A 37 -20.59 8.79 -14.04
C LEU A 37 -20.62 10.29 -14.32
N ASP A 38 -21.32 11.09 -13.50
CA ASP A 38 -21.38 12.55 -13.67
C ASP A 38 -20.00 13.20 -13.37
N PRO A 39 -19.30 13.77 -14.37
CA PRO A 39 -17.98 14.36 -14.19
C PRO A 39 -18.01 15.64 -13.35
N PHE A 40 -19.10 16.41 -13.39
CA PHE A 40 -19.22 17.66 -12.62
C PHE A 40 -19.42 17.37 -11.13
N ALA A 41 -20.29 16.41 -10.81
CA ALA A 41 -20.42 15.90 -9.45
C ALA A 41 -19.12 15.21 -8.96
N GLY A 42 -18.37 14.59 -9.88
CA GLY A 42 -17.06 13.99 -9.61
C GLY A 42 -16.01 15.00 -9.13
N ILE A 43 -15.93 16.18 -9.76
CA ILE A 43 -15.00 17.24 -9.34
C ILE A 43 -15.35 17.75 -7.94
N GLY A 44 -16.64 17.98 -7.65
CA GLY A 44 -17.09 18.37 -6.31
C GLY A 44 -16.78 17.30 -5.24
N ARG A 45 -16.82 16.01 -5.62
CA ARG A 45 -16.35 14.93 -4.75
C ARG A 45 -14.86 15.06 -4.48
N LEU A 46 -14.02 15.21 -5.51
CA LEU A 46 -12.55 15.31 -5.39
C LEU A 46 -12.09 16.43 -4.43
N VAL A 47 -12.82 17.55 -4.38
CA VAL A 47 -12.51 18.71 -3.52
C VAL A 47 -13.33 18.69 -2.21
N SER A 48 -13.92 17.55 -1.86
CA SER A 48 -14.64 17.39 -0.60
C SER A 48 -13.68 17.39 0.59
N GLY A 49 -14.14 17.88 1.76
CA GLY A 49 -13.37 17.84 3.00
C GLY A 49 -12.92 16.44 3.42
N ARG A 50 -13.61 15.40 2.93
CA ARG A 50 -13.21 14.00 3.10
C ARG A 50 -11.91 13.67 2.36
N GLN A 51 -11.77 14.10 1.10
CA GLN A 51 -10.52 13.91 0.34
C GLN A 51 -9.34 14.62 1.00
N VAL A 52 -9.57 15.82 1.55
CA VAL A 52 -8.52 16.56 2.27
C VAL A 52 -8.03 15.78 3.50
N GLY A 53 -8.95 15.18 4.27
CA GLY A 53 -8.59 14.33 5.40
C GLY A 53 -7.83 13.06 4.99
N GLU A 54 -8.26 12.40 3.91
CA GLU A 54 -7.58 11.22 3.36
C GLU A 54 -6.18 11.57 2.83
N ALA A 55 -6.03 12.71 2.16
CA ALA A 55 -4.75 13.23 1.69
C ALA A 55 -3.81 13.54 2.86
N LEU A 56 -4.30 14.22 3.90
CA LEU A 56 -3.50 14.50 5.10
C LEU A 56 -3.02 13.20 5.78
N LYS A 57 -3.90 12.21 5.93
CA LYS A 57 -3.53 10.90 6.46
C LYS A 57 -2.45 10.23 5.61
N ALA A 58 -2.59 10.27 4.28
CA ALA A 58 -1.61 9.71 3.37
C ALA A 58 -0.25 10.42 3.47
N CYS A 59 -0.23 11.76 3.54
CA CYS A 59 0.98 12.54 3.76
C CYS A 59 1.65 12.17 5.09
N THR A 60 0.88 12.04 6.17
CA THR A 60 1.42 11.62 7.48
C THR A 60 2.04 10.23 7.42
N LEU A 61 1.37 9.25 6.79
CA LEU A 61 1.94 7.92 6.62
C LEU A 61 3.21 7.94 5.78
N ALA A 62 3.22 8.71 4.69
CA ALA A 62 4.40 8.88 3.85
C ALA A 62 5.59 9.49 4.62
N LEU A 63 5.33 10.50 5.45
CA LEU A 63 6.35 11.10 6.31
C LEU A 63 6.89 10.10 7.34
N ILE A 64 6.01 9.34 7.99
CA ILE A 64 6.43 8.31 8.96
C ILE A 64 7.35 7.29 8.29
N VAL A 65 6.93 6.73 7.15
CA VAL A 65 7.72 5.74 6.40
C VAL A 65 9.04 6.36 5.92
N GLY A 66 9.01 7.59 5.42
CA GLY A 66 10.21 8.31 5.00
C GLY A 66 11.20 8.55 6.13
N VAL A 67 10.73 8.99 7.30
CA VAL A 67 11.57 9.22 8.47
C VAL A 67 12.17 7.92 9.00
N VAL A 68 11.35 6.87 9.17
CA VAL A 68 11.83 5.56 9.62
C VAL A 68 12.83 4.99 8.63
N GLY A 69 12.56 5.08 7.32
CA GLY A 69 13.47 4.65 6.26
C GLY A 69 14.79 5.43 6.29
N ALA A 70 14.74 6.75 6.46
CA ALA A 70 15.94 7.59 6.55
C ALA A 70 16.77 7.28 7.79
N LEU A 71 16.14 7.07 8.94
CA LEU A 71 16.82 6.68 10.18
C LEU A 71 17.45 5.29 10.06
N PHE A 72 16.71 4.32 9.51
CA PHE A 72 17.21 2.98 9.28
C PHE A 72 18.40 2.98 8.33
N LEU A 73 18.29 3.71 7.21
CA LEU A 73 19.38 3.85 6.25
C LEU A 73 20.60 4.44 6.94
N ARG A 74 20.45 5.57 7.64
CA ARG A 74 21.56 6.20 8.39
C ARG A 74 22.22 5.26 9.39
N ALA A 75 21.45 4.47 10.12
CA ALA A 75 21.96 3.52 11.10
C ALA A 75 22.66 2.29 10.49
N ARG A 76 22.42 2.01 9.20
CA ARG A 76 22.95 0.83 8.48
C ARG A 76 23.83 1.19 7.29
N LEU A 77 24.09 2.47 7.06
CA LEU A 77 24.90 2.95 5.93
C LEU A 77 26.31 2.34 5.97
N ASP A 78 26.90 2.20 7.15
CA ASP A 78 28.23 1.60 7.32
C ASP A 78 28.24 0.10 6.98
N ASP A 79 27.18 -0.64 7.35
CA ASP A 79 27.02 -2.06 6.99
C ASP A 79 26.85 -2.22 5.46
N PHE A 80 26.08 -1.33 4.83
CA PHE A 80 25.93 -1.31 3.37
C PHE A 80 27.26 -0.98 2.69
N ALA A 81 28.01 0.01 3.18
CA ALA A 81 29.31 0.39 2.66
C ALA A 81 30.35 -0.75 2.80
N ALA A 82 30.35 -1.45 3.93
CA ALA A 82 31.19 -2.62 4.15
C ALA A 82 30.86 -3.77 3.18
N THR A 83 29.58 -3.94 2.82
CA THR A 83 29.13 -4.98 1.89
C THR A 83 29.59 -4.70 0.44
N LEU A 84 29.74 -3.43 0.04
CA LEU A 84 30.22 -3.07 -1.30
C LEU A 84 31.67 -3.51 -1.58
N GLY A 85 32.48 -3.70 -0.53
CA GLY A 85 33.87 -4.17 -0.63
C GLY A 85 34.03 -5.70 -0.61
N LEU A 86 32.96 -6.46 -0.37
CA LEU A 86 33.01 -7.92 -0.30
C LEU A 86 32.92 -8.55 -1.70
N PRO A 87 33.69 -9.63 -1.99
CA PRO A 87 33.53 -10.36 -3.25
C PRO A 87 32.13 -10.97 -3.34
N LEU A 88 31.49 -10.83 -4.51
CA LEU A 88 30.11 -11.24 -4.81
C LEU A 88 29.62 -12.57 -4.19
N PRO A 89 30.40 -13.67 -4.20
CA PRO A 89 29.92 -14.93 -3.62
C PRO A 89 29.82 -14.93 -2.08
N LEU A 90 30.59 -14.10 -1.37
CA LEU A 90 30.48 -13.95 0.09
C LEU A 90 29.37 -12.95 0.50
N ALA A 91 29.00 -12.02 -0.39
CA ALA A 91 27.92 -11.07 -0.14
C ALA A 91 26.51 -11.65 -0.36
N LEU A 92 26.36 -12.63 -1.27
CA LEU A 92 25.09 -13.28 -1.59
C LEU A 92 24.75 -14.49 -0.69
N GLY A 93 25.67 -14.89 0.19
CA GLY A 93 25.55 -16.07 1.05
C GLY A 93 24.96 -15.81 2.45
N ARG A 94 24.52 -14.58 2.76
CA ARG A 94 23.83 -14.22 4.01
C ARG A 94 22.41 -13.76 3.75
#